data_AF-A0A2G8L294-F1
#
_entry.id   AF-A0A2G8L294-F1
#
_cell.length_a   1.000
_cell.length_b   1.000
_cell.length_c   1.000
_cell.angle_alpha   90.00
_cell.angle_beta   90.00
_cell.angle_gamma   90.00
#
_symmetry.space_group_name_H-M   'P 1'
#
loop_
_entity.id
_entity.type
_entity.pdbx_description
1 polymer ?
#
loop_
_entity_poly.entity_id
_entity_poly.type
_entity_poly.pdbx_seq_one_letter_code
_entity_poly.pdbx_strand_id
1 'polypeptide(L)'
;MSGDPSTSAATAGAAAAGLNPPETETFSIIEEIGTGAYGTVYKARSKATREFVALKKIIVSHSSEEGMPLSTIREIAMLKQLSNVQHENIVKLIDVVHGPKVSDTEVELSLVFEYIDQDMAMYLSRCPSPGLEKERIKDLSQQLLTGIDFLHSNRIVHRDLKPQNILITGTGKLKVADFGLARIYGFNMALTQVVVTLWYRSPEVLLQTSYALPVDMWSVGCIFAELHTRRFVH
;
A
#
# COMPACT_ATOMS: atom_id res chain seq x y z
N MET A 1 64.26 11.83 14.94
CA MET A 1 63.80 12.38 13.64
C MET A 1 62.97 11.28 13.00
N SER A 2 61.66 11.29 13.26
CA SER A 2 60.62 11.82 12.34
C SER A 2 60.44 10.86 11.16
N GLY A 3 59.46 9.96 11.12
CA GLY A 3 58.04 10.16 11.37
C GLY A 3 57.37 10.38 10.02
N ASP A 4 56.65 9.37 9.52
CA ASP A 4 55.52 9.60 8.63
C ASP A 4 54.48 8.46 8.72
N PRO A 5 53.25 8.77 9.18
CA PRO A 5 52.12 7.86 9.20
C PRO A 5 51.07 8.28 8.14
N SER A 6 50.92 7.51 7.07
CA SER A 6 49.74 7.47 6.18
C SER A 6 49.96 6.28 5.23
N THR A 7 49.04 5.37 4.96
CA THR A 7 47.59 5.49 4.85
C THR A 7 46.98 4.10 5.02
N SER A 8 46.21 3.89 6.09
CA SER A 8 45.16 2.87 6.09
C SER A 8 43.94 3.47 5.41
N ALA A 9 43.40 2.83 4.37
CA ALA A 9 41.95 2.79 4.13
C ALA A 9 41.61 2.01 2.86
N ALA A 10 40.72 1.05 3.05
CA ALA A 10 39.64 0.72 2.12
C ALA A 10 39.99 0.06 0.78
N THR A 11 40.35 -1.22 0.83
CA THR A 11 39.72 -2.19 -0.09
C THR A 11 38.34 -2.55 0.46
N ALA A 12 37.42 -1.57 0.46
CA ALA A 12 35.98 -1.81 0.61
C ALA A 12 35.40 -2.13 -0.78
N GLY A 13 35.86 -3.23 -1.36
CA GLY A 13 35.48 -3.70 -2.68
C GLY A 13 34.88 -5.10 -2.60
N ALA A 14 33.72 -5.25 -1.94
CA ALA A 14 32.88 -6.45 -2.03
C ALA A 14 31.57 -6.29 -1.23
N ALA A 15 30.60 -5.54 -1.74
CA ALA A 15 29.20 -5.64 -1.29
C ALA A 15 28.14 -5.15 -2.30
N ALA A 16 28.46 -5.04 -3.60
CA ALA A 16 27.47 -4.65 -4.62
C ALA A 16 26.76 -5.86 -5.24
N ALA A 17 26.37 -6.84 -4.42
CA ALA A 17 25.64 -8.03 -4.88
C ALA A 17 24.13 -7.82 -4.69
N GLY A 18 23.41 -7.59 -5.80
CA GLY A 18 21.95 -7.83 -5.86
C GLY A 18 21.03 -6.60 -5.77
N LEU A 19 21.49 -5.40 -6.09
CA LEU A 19 20.58 -4.26 -6.21
C LEU A 19 19.76 -4.38 -7.50
N ASN A 20 18.43 -4.48 -7.37
CA ASN A 20 17.51 -4.33 -8.50
C ASN A 20 17.83 -3.02 -9.24
N PRO A 21 17.74 -2.99 -10.59
CA PRO A 21 18.01 -1.78 -11.36
C PRO A 21 17.12 -0.61 -10.88
N PRO A 22 17.62 0.63 -10.97
CA PRO A 22 16.90 1.80 -10.47
C PRO A 22 15.54 1.96 -11.13
N GLU A 23 14.60 2.61 -10.43
CA GLU A 23 13.20 2.80 -10.89
C GLU A 23 13.14 3.35 -12.32
N THR A 24 13.94 4.38 -12.61
CA THR A 24 13.97 5.08 -13.90
C THR A 24 14.42 4.19 -15.05
N GLU A 25 15.17 3.13 -14.78
CA GLU A 25 15.58 2.14 -15.78
C GLU A 25 14.50 1.08 -15.99
N THR A 26 13.70 0.79 -14.97
CA THR A 26 12.73 -0.32 -14.96
C THR A 26 11.33 0.10 -15.40
N PHE A 27 10.91 1.33 -15.09
CA PHE A 27 9.54 1.81 -15.30
C PHE A 27 9.50 3.16 -16.03
N SER A 28 8.39 3.41 -16.73
CA SER A 28 8.05 4.70 -17.33
C SER A 28 6.79 5.23 -16.64
N ILE A 29 6.93 6.27 -15.81
CA ILE A 29 5.79 6.95 -15.18
C ILE A 29 4.90 7.57 -16.26
N ILE A 30 3.59 7.47 -16.11
CA ILE A 30 2.59 8.00 -17.05
C ILE A 30 1.80 9.12 -16.40
N GLU A 31 1.18 8.85 -15.27
CA GLU A 31 0.30 9.78 -14.58
C GLU A 31 0.30 9.51 -13.07
N GLU A 32 0.08 10.56 -12.29
CA GLU A 32 -0.25 10.42 -10.87
C GLU A 32 -1.72 10.01 -10.74
N ILE A 33 -1.98 8.93 -10.01
CA ILE A 33 -3.33 8.37 -9.85
C ILE A 33 -3.89 8.51 -8.43
N GLY A 34 -3.06 8.93 -7.48
CA GLY A 34 -3.52 9.20 -6.13
C GLY A 34 -2.43 9.78 -5.24
N THR A 35 -2.82 10.73 -4.39
CA THR A 35 -1.99 11.22 -3.30
C THR A 35 -2.74 10.99 -2.00
N GLY A 36 -2.11 10.27 -1.07
CA GLY A 36 -2.68 9.94 0.23
C GLY A 36 -1.72 10.23 1.37
N ALA A 37 -2.19 9.95 2.59
CA ALA A 37 -1.35 10.05 3.80
C ALA A 37 -0.11 9.15 3.77
N TYR A 38 -0.06 8.19 2.83
CA TYR A 38 0.95 7.14 2.72
C TYR A 38 1.89 7.34 1.51
N GLY A 39 1.91 8.53 0.93
CA GLY A 39 2.71 8.86 -0.26
C GLY A 39 1.88 8.96 -1.54
N THR A 40 2.60 9.08 -2.66
CA THR A 40 2.00 9.29 -3.98
C THR A 40 2.06 8.00 -4.79
N VAL A 41 0.96 7.71 -5.47
CA VAL A 41 0.78 6.55 -6.34
C VAL A 41 0.78 7.02 -7.78
N TYR A 42 1.64 6.42 -8.58
CA TYR A 42 1.75 6.67 -10.01
C TYR A 42 1.34 5.44 -10.80
N LYS A 43 0.61 5.64 -11.89
CA LYS A 43 0.53 4.63 -12.94
C LYS A 43 1.81 4.71 -13.76
N ALA A 44 2.45 3.57 -13.95
CA ALA A 44 3.63 3.44 -14.77
C ALA A 44 3.52 2.24 -15.71
N ARG A 45 4.40 2.19 -16.70
CA ARG A 45 4.55 1.04 -17.60
C ARG A 45 5.88 0.36 -17.34
N SER A 46 5.86 -0.93 -17.08
CA SER A 46 7.07 -1.77 -17.03
C SER A 46 7.77 -1.73 -18.38
N LYS A 47 9.07 -1.42 -18.40
CA LYS A 47 9.84 -1.44 -19.65
C LYS A 47 10.09 -2.87 -20.13
N ALA A 48 10.20 -3.82 -19.21
CA ALA A 48 10.43 -5.23 -19.51
C ALA A 48 9.17 -5.93 -20.04
N THR A 49 8.03 -5.80 -19.35
CA THR A 49 6.80 -6.54 -19.70
C THR A 49 5.82 -5.72 -20.54
N ARG A 50 6.01 -4.39 -20.61
CA ARG A 50 5.08 -3.44 -21.26
C ARG A 50 3.70 -3.37 -20.60
N GLU A 51 3.50 -4.00 -19.46
CA GLU A 51 2.28 -3.95 -18.66
C GLU A 51 2.21 -2.70 -17.79
N PHE A 52 1.00 -2.30 -17.41
CA PHE A 52 0.79 -1.22 -16.44
C PHE A 52 0.99 -1.73 -15.01
N VAL A 53 1.60 -0.90 -14.19
CA VAL A 53 1.84 -1.13 -12.76
C VAL A 53 1.47 0.12 -11.96
N ALA A 54 1.16 -0.06 -10.69
CA ALA A 54 1.00 1.04 -9.74
C ALA A 54 2.29 1.16 -8.91
N LEU A 55 2.98 2.30 -9.02
CA LEU A 55 4.16 2.62 -8.23
C LEU A 55 3.74 3.47 -7.04
N LYS A 56 3.80 2.92 -5.84
CA LYS A 56 3.61 3.66 -4.60
C LYS A 56 4.96 4.10 -4.06
N LYS A 57 5.22 5.41 -4.11
CA LYS A 57 6.47 6.02 -3.63
C LYS A 57 6.37 6.37 -2.16
N ILE A 58 7.37 5.94 -1.40
CA ILE A 58 7.38 6.04 0.05
C ILE A 58 8.75 6.55 0.48
N ILE A 59 8.77 7.57 1.34
CA ILE A 59 10.02 8.08 1.92
C ILE A 59 10.23 7.37 3.25
N VAL A 60 11.41 6.81 3.42
CA VAL A 60 11.76 6.15 4.68
C VAL A 60 13.00 6.79 5.25
N SER A 61 12.85 7.30 6.47
CA SER A 61 13.95 7.83 7.26
C SER A 61 14.77 6.68 7.85
N HIS A 62 16.09 6.83 7.83
CA HIS A 62 17.06 5.92 8.42
C HIS A 62 18.09 6.70 9.22
N SER A 63 18.65 6.07 10.25
CA SER A 63 19.84 6.61 10.91
C SER A 63 21.05 6.38 10.00
N SER A 64 21.99 7.32 10.01
CA SER A 64 23.21 7.26 9.20
C SER A 64 24.08 6.03 9.53
N GLU A 65 23.86 5.39 10.68
CA GLU A 65 24.65 4.24 11.15
C GLU A 65 23.94 2.88 10.97
N GLU A 66 22.61 2.80 11.02
CA GLU A 66 21.89 1.51 11.05
C GLU A 66 21.14 1.16 9.74
N GLY A 67 21.12 2.06 8.77
CA GLY A 67 20.39 1.85 7.52
C GLY A 67 18.87 1.76 7.75
N MET A 68 18.15 1.11 6.83
CA MET A 68 16.68 1.07 6.86
C MET A 68 16.13 0.49 8.19
N PRO A 69 15.10 1.11 8.79
CA PRO A 69 14.50 0.59 10.02
C PRO A 69 14.04 -0.85 9.88
N LEU A 70 14.37 -1.70 10.86
CA LEU A 70 13.97 -3.12 10.89
C LEU A 70 12.45 -3.31 10.80
N SER A 71 11.67 -2.37 11.33
CA SER A 71 10.21 -2.36 11.19
C SER A 71 9.80 -2.27 9.72
N THR A 72 10.35 -1.34 8.95
CA THR A 72 10.08 -1.19 7.51
C THR A 72 10.46 -2.43 6.72
N ILE A 73 11.64 -3.00 6.99
CA ILE A 73 12.11 -4.23 6.33
C ILE A 73 11.13 -5.39 6.61
N ARG A 74 10.70 -5.56 7.86
CA ARG A 74 9.76 -6.63 8.24
C ARG A 74 8.41 -6.49 7.56
N GLU A 75 7.87 -5.28 7.47
CA GLU A 75 6.58 -5.04 6.81
C GLU A 75 6.69 -5.28 5.30
N ILE A 76 7.75 -4.82 4.64
CA ILE A 76 7.99 -5.11 3.21
C ILE A 76 8.15 -6.62 2.98
N ALA A 77 8.89 -7.31 3.85
CA ALA A 77 9.06 -8.76 3.77
C ALA A 77 7.72 -9.51 3.94
N MET A 78 6.87 -9.05 4.85
CA MET A 78 5.52 -9.59 5.03
C MET A 78 4.65 -9.38 3.78
N LEU A 79 4.68 -8.19 3.17
CA LEU A 79 3.96 -7.91 1.92
C LEU A 79 4.45 -8.79 0.77
N LYS A 80 5.77 -9.00 0.65
CA LYS A 80 6.36 -9.95 -0.31
C LYS A 80 5.91 -11.38 -0.05
N GLN A 81 5.90 -11.82 1.22
CA GLN A 81 5.48 -13.16 1.59
C GLN A 81 4.00 -13.41 1.22
N LEU A 82 3.10 -12.48 1.52
CA LEU A 82 1.70 -12.59 1.13
C LEU A 82 1.51 -12.64 -0.39
N SER A 83 2.29 -11.87 -1.12
CA SER A 83 2.21 -11.82 -2.59
C SER A 83 2.62 -13.14 -3.24
N ASN A 84 3.40 -13.98 -2.55
CA ASN A 84 3.70 -15.35 -3.01
C ASN A 84 2.49 -16.29 -2.91
N VAL A 85 1.56 -16.03 -1.98
CA VAL A 85 0.34 -16.84 -1.80
C VAL A 85 -0.71 -16.52 -2.88
N GLN A 86 -0.61 -15.35 -3.52
CA GLN A 86 -1.44 -14.92 -4.66
C GLN A 86 -2.96 -15.07 -4.41
N HIS A 87 -3.47 -14.43 -3.36
CA HIS A 87 -4.90 -14.42 -3.07
C HIS A 87 -5.68 -13.55 -4.08
N GLU A 88 -6.78 -14.09 -4.63
CA GLU A 88 -7.53 -13.44 -5.72
C GLU A 88 -8.08 -12.05 -5.34
N ASN A 89 -8.46 -11.88 -4.06
CA ASN A 89 -9.03 -10.64 -3.54
C ASN A 89 -8.04 -9.70 -2.83
N ILE A 90 -6.73 -9.89 -3.05
CA ILE A 90 -5.69 -9.02 -2.50
C ILE A 90 -4.86 -8.45 -3.67
N VAL A 91 -4.48 -7.18 -3.59
CA VAL A 91 -3.57 -6.57 -4.57
C VAL A 91 -2.16 -7.17 -4.40
N LYS A 92 -1.56 -7.55 -5.52
CA LYS A 92 -0.23 -8.17 -5.55
C LYS A 92 0.88 -7.12 -5.50
N LEU A 93 1.81 -7.27 -4.57
CA LEU A 93 3.11 -6.60 -4.64
C LEU A 93 3.98 -7.41 -5.63
N ILE A 94 4.31 -6.81 -6.76
CA ILE A 94 5.12 -7.38 -7.82
C ILE A 94 6.60 -7.28 -7.45
N ASP A 95 7.05 -6.10 -7.03
CA ASP A 95 8.45 -5.87 -6.68
C ASP A 95 8.61 -4.67 -5.74
N VAL A 96 9.82 -4.47 -5.23
CA VAL A 96 10.26 -3.31 -4.48
C VAL A 96 11.56 -2.81 -5.10
N VAL A 97 11.54 -1.56 -5.56
CA VAL A 97 12.70 -0.93 -6.16
C VAL A 97 13.16 0.25 -5.33
N HIS A 98 14.46 0.49 -5.31
CA HIS A 98 15.05 1.63 -4.64
C HIS A 98 14.91 2.86 -5.55
N GLY A 99 14.37 3.93 -4.98
CA GLY A 99 14.38 5.24 -5.58
C GLY A 99 15.68 5.99 -5.27
N PRO A 100 15.78 7.26 -5.68
CA PRO A 100 16.92 8.10 -5.35
C PRO A 100 17.03 8.34 -3.84
N LYS A 101 18.26 8.63 -3.39
CA LYS A 101 18.51 9.14 -2.04
C LYS A 101 17.92 10.55 -1.94
N VAL A 102 17.00 10.77 -1.00
CA VAL A 102 16.31 12.06 -0.80
C VAL A 102 17.18 12.97 0.07
N SER A 103 17.78 12.42 1.13
CA SER A 103 18.73 13.09 2.02
C SER A 103 19.69 12.08 2.65
N ASP A 104 20.65 12.53 3.45
CA ASP A 104 21.59 11.65 4.16
C ASP A 104 20.93 10.65 5.11
N THR A 105 19.70 10.93 5.50
CA THR A 105 18.91 10.12 6.41
C THR A 105 17.60 9.67 5.79
N GLU A 106 17.37 9.84 4.49
CA GLU A 106 16.10 9.47 3.83
C GLU A 106 16.31 8.84 2.45
N VAL A 107 15.63 7.73 2.22
CA VAL A 107 15.60 7.04 0.94
C VAL A 107 14.18 6.94 0.42
N GLU A 108 14.02 7.09 -0.90
CA GLU A 108 12.78 6.73 -1.57
C GLU A 108 12.77 5.23 -1.84
N LEU A 109 11.67 4.57 -1.51
CA LEU A 109 11.35 3.22 -1.96
C LEU A 109 10.09 3.28 -2.82
N SER A 110 10.07 2.49 -3.88
CA SER A 110 8.91 2.34 -4.73
C SER A 110 8.40 0.91 -4.65
N LEU A 111 7.21 0.77 -4.10
CA LEU A 111 6.48 -0.48 -4.04
C LEU A 111 5.70 -0.64 -5.35
N VAL A 112 6.00 -1.69 -6.10
CA VAL A 112 5.42 -1.97 -7.42
C VAL A 112 4.26 -2.92 -7.26
N PHE A 113 3.04 -2.45 -7.48
CA PHE A 113 1.82 -3.26 -7.40
C PHE A 113 1.23 -3.55 -8.79
N GLU A 114 0.40 -4.59 -8.88
CA GLU A 114 -0.48 -4.75 -10.04
C GLU A 114 -1.38 -3.51 -10.19
N TYR A 115 -1.58 -3.07 -11.43
CA TYR A 115 -2.43 -1.92 -11.71
C TYR A 115 -3.87 -2.35 -11.94
N ILE A 116 -4.80 -1.68 -11.27
CA ILE A 116 -6.23 -1.80 -11.46
C ILE A 116 -6.77 -0.38 -11.67
N ASP A 117 -7.60 -0.22 -12.70
CA ASP A 117 -7.95 1.07 -13.29
C ASP A 117 -9.11 1.79 -12.59
N GLN A 118 -9.79 1.13 -11.66
CA GLN A 118 -10.90 1.70 -10.90
C GLN A 118 -10.92 1.20 -9.46
N ASP A 119 -11.24 2.12 -8.56
CA ASP A 119 -11.64 1.82 -7.19
C ASP A 119 -13.17 1.68 -7.07
N MET A 120 -13.64 1.23 -5.90
CA MET A 120 -15.06 1.00 -5.64
C MET A 120 -15.86 2.31 -5.63
N ALA A 121 -15.27 3.43 -5.21
CA ALA A 121 -15.97 4.72 -5.24
C ALA A 121 -16.27 5.13 -6.70
N MET A 122 -15.27 5.02 -7.58
CA MET A 122 -15.42 5.25 -9.01
C MET A 122 -16.41 4.27 -9.63
N TYR A 123 -16.31 2.98 -9.30
CA TYR A 123 -17.24 1.95 -9.79
C TYR A 123 -18.70 2.25 -9.43
N LEU A 124 -18.96 2.65 -8.18
CA LEU A 124 -20.31 3.01 -7.72
C LEU A 124 -20.82 4.30 -8.37
N SER A 125 -19.97 5.31 -8.53
CA SER A 125 -20.38 6.58 -9.17
C SER A 125 -20.78 6.43 -10.64
N ARG A 126 -20.23 5.43 -11.34
CA ARG A 126 -20.57 5.10 -12.74
C ARG A 126 -21.79 4.19 -12.87
N CYS A 127 -22.30 3.65 -11.76
CA CYS A 127 -23.42 2.73 -11.77
C CYS A 127 -24.74 3.48 -12.08
N PRO A 128 -25.46 3.11 -13.16
CA PRO A 128 -26.71 3.77 -13.51
C PRO A 128 -27.81 3.48 -12.48
N SER A 129 -28.87 4.30 -12.49
CA SER A 129 -30.08 3.99 -11.71
C SER A 129 -30.71 2.67 -12.20
N PRO A 130 -31.19 1.77 -11.31
CA PRO A 130 -31.43 1.93 -9.88
C PRO A 130 -30.25 1.59 -8.95
N GLY A 131 -29.08 1.22 -9.49
CA GLY A 131 -27.90 0.82 -8.74
C GLY A 131 -27.42 -0.58 -9.10
N LEU A 132 -26.56 -1.15 -8.26
CA LEU A 132 -26.07 -2.51 -8.44
C LEU A 132 -27.19 -3.52 -8.18
N GLU A 133 -27.21 -4.58 -8.99
CA GLU A 133 -28.07 -5.74 -8.77
C GLU A 133 -27.71 -6.44 -7.45
N LYS A 134 -28.70 -7.07 -6.81
CA LYS A 134 -28.51 -7.73 -5.51
C LYS A 134 -27.44 -8.81 -5.57
N GLU A 135 -27.41 -9.54 -6.68
CA GLU A 135 -26.45 -10.59 -6.98
C GLU A 135 -25.03 -10.01 -7.05
N ARG A 136 -24.89 -8.83 -7.66
CA ARG A 136 -23.59 -8.14 -7.75
C ARG A 136 -23.13 -7.61 -6.40
N ILE A 137 -24.05 -7.06 -5.60
CA ILE A 137 -23.74 -6.63 -4.23
C ILE A 137 -23.28 -7.84 -3.42
N LYS A 138 -24.00 -8.95 -3.46
CA LYS A 138 -23.66 -10.19 -2.77
C LYS A 138 -22.28 -10.72 -3.18
N ASP A 139 -21.99 -10.74 -4.48
CA ASP A 139 -20.70 -11.17 -5.04
C ASP A 139 -19.54 -10.28 -4.53
N LEU A 140 -19.67 -8.96 -4.64
CA LEU A 140 -18.64 -8.03 -4.14
C LEU A 140 -18.46 -8.11 -2.63
N SER A 141 -19.56 -8.24 -1.87
CA SER A 141 -19.54 -8.43 -0.43
C SER A 141 -18.80 -9.71 -0.03
N GLN A 142 -19.05 -10.82 -0.73
CA GLN A 142 -18.37 -12.08 -0.48
C GLN A 142 -16.87 -11.97 -0.77
N GLN A 143 -16.50 -11.38 -1.91
CA GLN A 143 -15.09 -11.17 -2.28
C GLN A 143 -14.35 -10.27 -1.29
N LEU A 144 -14.99 -9.21 -0.80
CA LEU A 144 -14.41 -8.35 0.25
C LEU A 144 -14.15 -9.16 1.52
N LEU A 145 -15.14 -9.91 2.00
CA LEU A 145 -14.99 -10.74 3.20
C LEU A 145 -13.89 -11.79 3.04
N THR A 146 -13.79 -12.44 1.87
CA THR A 146 -12.71 -13.40 1.59
C THR A 146 -11.33 -12.72 1.63
N GLY A 147 -11.19 -11.51 1.09
CA GLY A 147 -9.95 -10.73 1.21
C GLY A 147 -9.62 -10.36 2.66
N ILE A 148 -10.60 -9.90 3.44
CA ILE A 148 -10.37 -9.53 4.84
C ILE A 148 -10.05 -10.75 5.71
N ASP A 149 -10.74 -11.86 5.51
CA ASP A 149 -10.46 -13.13 6.19
C ASP A 149 -9.04 -13.62 5.92
N PHE A 150 -8.57 -13.50 4.67
CA PHE A 150 -7.19 -13.80 4.31
C PHE A 150 -6.18 -12.92 5.07
N LEU A 151 -6.41 -11.60 5.13
CA LEU A 151 -5.53 -10.69 5.88
C LEU A 151 -5.54 -11.04 7.39
N HIS A 152 -6.73 -11.26 7.96
CA HIS A 152 -6.91 -11.56 9.37
C HIS A 152 -6.28 -12.89 9.77
N SER A 153 -6.40 -13.92 8.93
CA SER A 153 -5.75 -15.22 9.10
C SER A 153 -4.22 -15.11 9.10
N ASN A 154 -3.67 -14.11 8.40
CA ASN A 154 -2.24 -13.78 8.40
C ASN A 154 -1.86 -12.70 9.44
N ARG A 155 -2.75 -12.43 10.42
CA ARG A 155 -2.56 -11.47 11.52
C ARG A 155 -2.33 -10.02 11.07
N ILE A 156 -2.90 -9.66 9.92
CA ILE A 156 -2.83 -8.30 9.36
C ILE A 156 -4.18 -7.63 9.57
N VAL A 157 -4.14 -6.46 10.20
CA VAL A 157 -5.27 -5.54 10.32
C VAL A 157 -5.11 -4.47 9.25
N HIS A 158 -6.14 -4.21 8.45
CA HIS A 158 -6.08 -3.24 7.36
C HIS A 158 -6.06 -1.79 7.88
N ARG A 159 -6.94 -1.44 8.83
CA ARG A 159 -7.03 -0.14 9.54
C ARG A 159 -7.50 1.07 8.73
N ASP A 160 -7.39 1.04 7.41
CA ASP A 160 -7.87 2.12 6.54
C ASP A 160 -8.78 1.59 5.41
N LEU A 161 -9.72 0.69 5.73
CA LEU A 161 -10.67 0.20 4.75
C LEU A 161 -11.66 1.31 4.38
N LYS A 162 -11.75 1.58 3.08
CA LYS A 162 -12.65 2.55 2.46
C LYS A 162 -12.81 2.22 0.98
N PRO A 163 -13.86 2.71 0.29
CA PRO A 163 -14.08 2.43 -1.12
C PRO A 163 -12.87 2.75 -2.03
N GLN A 164 -12.06 3.77 -1.70
CA GLN A 164 -10.85 4.13 -2.47
C GLN A 164 -9.72 3.10 -2.35
N ASN A 165 -9.71 2.27 -1.31
CA ASN A 165 -8.71 1.22 -1.09
C ASN A 165 -9.22 -0.17 -1.54
N ILE A 166 -10.39 -0.21 -2.18
CA ILE A 166 -10.98 -1.43 -2.74
C ILE A 166 -11.03 -1.26 -4.25
N LEU A 167 -10.24 -2.07 -4.96
CA LEU A 167 -10.07 -1.99 -6.39
C LEU A 167 -10.97 -3.01 -7.08
N ILE A 168 -11.51 -2.67 -8.25
CA ILE A 168 -12.40 -3.56 -9.01
C ILE A 168 -11.85 -3.71 -10.42
N THR A 169 -11.43 -4.91 -10.80
CA THR A 169 -10.95 -5.19 -12.16
C THR A 169 -12.06 -5.06 -13.21
N GLY A 170 -11.70 -4.88 -14.48
CA GLY A 170 -12.66 -4.89 -15.60
C GLY A 170 -13.45 -6.21 -15.74
N THR A 171 -12.94 -7.31 -15.20
CA THR A 171 -13.64 -8.61 -15.12
C THR A 171 -14.52 -8.75 -13.88
N GLY A 172 -14.64 -7.68 -13.08
CA GLY A 172 -15.51 -7.62 -11.92
C GLY A 172 -14.96 -8.24 -10.65
N LYS A 173 -13.66 -8.58 -10.58
CA LYS A 173 -12.99 -9.08 -9.38
C LYS A 173 -12.57 -7.93 -8.46
N LEU A 174 -12.88 -8.06 -7.18
CA LEU A 174 -12.52 -7.12 -6.12
C LEU A 174 -11.15 -7.48 -5.55
N LYS A 175 -10.29 -6.48 -5.35
CA LYS A 175 -8.98 -6.61 -4.70
C LYS A 175 -8.79 -5.54 -3.63
N VAL A 176 -8.41 -5.96 -2.43
CA VAL A 176 -8.09 -5.07 -1.30
C VAL A 176 -6.66 -4.55 -1.49
N ALA A 177 -6.50 -3.22 -1.43
CA ALA A 177 -5.23 -2.52 -1.58
C ALA A 177 -4.83 -1.77 -0.31
N ASP A 178 -3.60 -1.25 -0.24
CA ASP A 178 -3.13 -0.39 0.86
C ASP A 178 -3.11 -1.00 2.29
N PHE A 179 -3.14 -2.33 2.39
CA PHE A 179 -2.95 -3.06 3.65
C PHE A 179 -1.47 -3.15 4.06
N GLY A 180 -1.19 -3.40 5.35
CA GLY A 180 0.17 -3.63 5.87
C GLY A 180 1.10 -2.39 5.85
N LEU A 181 0.61 -1.28 5.32
CA LEU A 181 1.38 -0.06 5.14
C LEU A 181 1.35 0.84 6.38
N ALA A 182 0.28 0.83 7.17
CA ALA A 182 0.07 1.73 8.32
C ALA A 182 1.23 1.76 9.36
N ARG A 183 2.00 0.68 9.50
CA ARG A 183 3.14 0.61 10.44
C ARG A 183 4.44 1.19 9.86
N ILE A 184 4.64 1.11 8.55
CA ILE A 184 5.78 1.74 7.86
C ILE A 184 5.73 3.27 8.06
N TYR A 185 4.52 3.85 8.03
CA TYR A 185 4.32 5.30 8.18
C TYR A 185 4.04 5.76 9.61
N GLY A 186 4.10 4.88 10.60
CA GLY A 186 3.78 5.19 11.99
C GLY A 186 4.57 6.36 12.58
N PHE A 187 5.72 6.71 11.99
CA PHE A 187 6.54 7.86 12.37
C PHE A 187 6.03 9.20 11.79
N ASN A 188 5.45 9.22 10.58
CA ASN A 188 5.02 10.45 9.89
C ASN A 188 3.52 10.75 10.04
N MET A 189 2.70 9.76 10.41
CA MET A 189 1.25 9.94 10.60
C MET A 189 0.87 10.77 11.85
N ALA A 190 1.81 11.02 12.76
CA ALA A 190 1.56 11.86 13.95
C ALA A 190 1.28 13.34 13.60
N LEU A 191 1.61 13.79 12.37
CA LEU A 191 1.58 15.20 11.98
C LEU A 191 0.34 15.63 11.16
N THR A 192 -0.53 14.70 10.71
CA THR A 192 -1.63 15.02 9.76
C THR A 192 -3.04 14.66 10.26
N GLN A 193 -3.22 14.53 11.58
CA GLN A 193 -4.44 13.99 12.22
C GLN A 193 -5.78 14.70 11.91
N VAL A 194 -5.82 15.86 11.25
CA VAL A 194 -7.02 16.71 11.27
C VAL A 194 -7.97 16.52 10.08
N VAL A 195 -7.56 15.90 8.97
CA VAL A 195 -8.48 15.69 7.82
C VAL A 195 -8.21 14.37 7.11
N VAL A 196 -8.40 13.24 7.80
CA VAL A 196 -8.38 11.91 7.15
C VAL A 196 -9.67 11.17 7.50
N THR A 197 -10.49 10.96 6.47
CA THR A 197 -11.83 10.37 6.39
C THR A 197 -12.21 9.49 7.61
N LEU A 198 -12.92 10.07 8.57
CA LEU A 198 -13.34 9.40 9.81
C LEU A 198 -14.49 8.39 9.60
N TRP A 199 -15.16 8.43 8.45
CA TRP A 199 -16.44 7.75 8.19
C TRP A 199 -16.42 6.22 8.32
N TYR A 200 -15.27 5.60 8.01
CA TYR A 200 -15.12 4.15 8.05
C TYR A 200 -14.36 3.65 9.28
N ARG A 201 -13.94 4.56 10.18
CA ARG A 201 -13.22 4.17 11.41
C ARG A 201 -14.20 3.66 12.45
N SER A 202 -13.82 2.58 13.11
CA SER A 202 -14.61 2.06 14.21
C SER A 202 -14.57 2.98 15.44
N PRO A 203 -15.57 2.91 16.34
CA PRO A 203 -15.63 3.75 17.53
C PRO A 203 -14.37 3.66 18.40
N GLU A 204 -13.80 2.47 18.58
CA GLU A 204 -12.58 2.25 19.34
C GLU A 204 -11.34 2.92 18.73
N VAL A 205 -11.25 2.98 17.39
CA VAL A 205 -10.17 3.73 16.72
C VAL A 205 -10.32 5.23 16.95
N LEU A 206 -11.56 5.74 16.93
CA LEU A 206 -11.85 7.15 17.20
C LEU A 206 -11.59 7.51 18.67
N LEU A 207 -11.89 6.59 19.58
CA LEU A 207 -11.67 6.73 21.03
C LEU A 207 -10.23 6.45 21.45
N GLN A 208 -9.33 6.14 20.50
CA GLN A 208 -7.92 5.81 20.76
C GLN A 208 -7.72 4.68 21.78
N THR A 209 -8.65 3.73 21.83
CA THR A 209 -8.55 2.56 22.73
C THR A 209 -7.84 1.41 22.03
N SER A 210 -7.46 0.37 22.79
CA SER A 210 -6.87 -0.84 22.23
C SER A 210 -7.80 -1.47 21.20
N TYR A 211 -7.27 -1.68 20.00
CA TYR A 211 -8.04 -2.22 18.88
C TYR A 211 -7.32 -3.40 18.23
N ALA A 212 -8.10 -4.28 17.58
CA ALA A 212 -7.62 -5.52 16.97
C ALA A 212 -8.35 -5.79 15.63
N LEU A 213 -8.40 -7.04 15.18
CA LEU A 213 -9.06 -7.45 13.93
C LEU A 213 -10.50 -6.91 13.73
N PRO A 214 -11.36 -6.77 14.77
CA PRO A 214 -12.75 -6.33 14.57
C PRO A 214 -12.92 -4.93 13.97
N VAL A 215 -11.90 -4.05 14.02
CA VAL A 215 -12.00 -2.69 13.45
C VAL A 215 -12.30 -2.72 11.96
N ASP A 216 -11.72 -3.68 11.24
CA ASP A 216 -11.92 -3.81 9.80
C ASP A 216 -13.36 -4.24 9.49
N MET A 217 -13.99 -5.01 10.39
CA MET A 217 -15.37 -5.46 10.22
C MET A 217 -16.38 -4.32 10.35
N TRP A 218 -16.07 -3.30 11.14
CA TRP A 218 -16.85 -2.06 11.15
C TRP A 218 -16.81 -1.38 9.78
N SER A 219 -15.62 -1.18 9.23
CA SER A 219 -15.44 -0.57 7.90
C SER A 219 -16.14 -1.38 6.81
N VAL A 220 -16.06 -2.71 6.86
CA VAL A 220 -16.80 -3.62 5.97
C VAL A 220 -18.30 -3.38 6.07
N GLY A 221 -18.85 -3.22 7.28
CA GLY A 221 -20.26 -2.90 7.50
C GLY A 221 -20.68 -1.57 6.84
N CYS A 222 -19.86 -0.52 6.96
CA CYS A 222 -20.09 0.75 6.28
C CYS A 222 -20.09 0.60 4.75
N ILE A 223 -19.10 -0.11 4.21
CA ILE A 223 -18.99 -0.37 2.76
C ILE A 223 -20.19 -1.18 2.26
N PHE A 224 -20.65 -2.18 3.03
CA PHE A 224 -21.83 -2.96 2.68
C PHE A 224 -23.10 -2.11 2.61
N ALA A 225 -23.27 -1.17 3.55
CA ALA A 225 -24.40 -0.24 3.51
C ALA A 225 -24.33 0.68 2.28
N GLU A 226 -23.12 1.13 1.92
CA GLU A 226 -22.90 1.99 0.76
C GLU A 226 -23.20 1.28 -0.58
N LEU A 227 -22.81 0.01 -0.71
CA LEU A 227 -23.16 -0.83 -1.88
C LEU A 227 -24.68 -0.89 -2.12
N HIS A 228 -25.50 -0.85 -1.05
CA HIS A 228 -26.96 -0.88 -1.15
C HIS A 228 -27.59 0.50 -1.34
N THR A 229 -27.04 1.54 -0.70
CA THR A 229 -27.68 2.85 -0.62
C THR A 229 -27.22 3.85 -1.68
N ARG A 230 -26.07 3.61 -2.33
CA ARG A 230 -25.40 4.54 -3.27
C ARG A 230 -25.11 5.92 -2.68
N ARG A 231 -25.15 6.05 -1.36
CA ARG A 231 -24.75 7.26 -0.66
C ARG A 231 -23.49 6.92 0.09
N PHE A 232 -22.45 7.70 -0.18
CA PHE A 232 -21.31 7.74 0.71
C PHE A 232 -21.83 7.97 2.12
N VAL A 233 -21.32 7.19 3.08
CA VAL A 233 -21.51 7.51 4.49
C VAL A 233 -20.68 8.77 4.74
N HIS A 234 -21.35 9.93 4.66
CA HIS A 234 -20.82 11.27 4.91
C HIS A 234 -21.77 11.99 5.87
#